data_AF-A0A9X2XDN4-F1
#
_entry.id   AF-A0A9X2XDN4-F1
#
_cell.length_a   1.000
_cell.length_b   1.000
_cell.length_c   1.000
_cell.angle_alpha   90.00
_cell.angle_beta   90.00
_cell.angle_gamma   90.00
#
_symmetry.space_group_name_H-M   'P 1'
#
loop_
_entity.id
_entity.type
_entity.pdbx_description
1 polymer ?
#
loop_
_entity_poly.entity_id
_entity_poly.type
_entity_poly.pdbx_seq_one_letter_code
_entity_poly.pdbx_strand_id
1 'polypeptide(L)'
;MNITYKLFSYIYPIALTITSGAGILILVENLEAGAYDVNQDSIGLPIGVTLVIFLTLTLTHLLQIFLLCRGHANFFAGLLMKISSCLIATVSLVILVDRIVYWSIPNHAIIAILYGVTAVTFVAFQMQTFAQWK
;
A
#
# COMPACT_ATOMS: atom_id res chain seq x y z
N MET A 1 7.42 16.70 -15.54
CA MET A 1 7.00 15.38 -15.01
C MET A 1 6.42 14.57 -16.17
N ASN A 2 7.05 13.45 -16.55
CA ASN A 2 6.70 12.68 -17.73
C ASN A 2 5.28 12.08 -17.61
N ILE A 3 4.51 11.98 -18.70
CA ILE A 3 3.11 11.51 -18.71
C ILE A 3 2.98 10.12 -18.07
N THR A 4 3.94 9.24 -18.37
CA THR A 4 4.03 7.90 -17.81
C THR A 4 4.11 7.94 -16.28
N TYR A 5 4.99 8.76 -15.71
CA TYR A 5 5.12 8.89 -14.25
C TYR A 5 3.83 9.41 -13.60
N LYS A 6 3.16 10.38 -14.25
CA LYS A 6 1.88 10.90 -13.77
C LYS A 6 0.82 9.80 -13.72
N LEU A 7 0.77 8.92 -14.73
CA LEU A 7 -0.12 7.75 -14.73
C LEU A 7 0.17 6.78 -13.58
N PHE A 8 1.43 6.37 -13.40
CA PHE A 8 1.81 5.41 -12.35
C PHE A 8 1.63 5.97 -10.94
N SER A 9 1.75 7.29 -10.76
CA SER A 9 1.46 7.95 -9.48
C SER A 9 0.00 7.81 -9.04
N TYR A 10 -0.92 7.53 -9.98
CA TYR A 10 -2.34 7.27 -9.71
C TYR A 10 -2.68 5.78 -9.67
N ILE A 11 -1.96 4.91 -10.38
CA ILE A 11 -2.27 3.47 -10.43
C ILE A 11 -2.13 2.82 -9.05
N TYR A 12 -1.04 3.09 -8.33
CA TYR A 12 -0.84 2.53 -6.98
C TYR A 12 -1.95 2.93 -5.99
N PRO A 13 -2.30 4.22 -5.80
CA PRO A 13 -3.36 4.58 -4.87
C PRO A 13 -4.72 4.03 -5.29
N ILE A 14 -5.02 3.93 -6.59
CA ILE A 14 -6.26 3.28 -7.07
C ILE A 14 -6.27 1.79 -6.67
N ALA A 15 -5.18 1.07 -6.93
CA ALA A 15 -5.06 -0.34 -6.56
C ALA A 15 -5.19 -0.55 -5.05
N LEU A 16 -4.61 0.35 -4.25
CA LEU A 16 -4.70 0.34 -2.79
C LEU A 16 -6.15 0.57 -2.33
N THR A 17 -6.86 1.56 -2.88
CA THR A 17 -8.28 1.81 -2.57
C THR A 17 -9.16 0.61 -2.92
N ILE A 18 -8.97 0.02 -4.11
CA ILE A 18 -9.72 -1.17 -4.54
C ILE A 18 -9.42 -2.34 -3.59
N THR A 19 -8.15 -2.57 -3.25
CA THR A 19 -7.74 -3.67 -2.36
C THR A 19 -8.35 -3.54 -0.98
N SER A 20 -8.29 -2.35 -0.37
CA SER A 20 -8.87 -2.12 0.95
C SER A 20 -10.40 -2.19 0.94
N GLY A 21 -11.05 -1.63 -0.08
CA GLY A 21 -12.50 -1.69 -0.23
C GLY A 21 -13.02 -3.11 -0.46
N ALA A 22 -12.46 -3.81 -1.45
CA ALA A 22 -12.82 -5.20 -1.73
C ALA A 22 -12.46 -6.13 -0.57
N GLY A 23 -11.33 -5.90 0.10
CA GLY A 23 -10.95 -6.66 1.29
C GLY A 23 -11.98 -6.55 2.41
N ILE A 24 -12.49 -5.35 2.70
CA ILE A 24 -13.55 -5.15 3.69
C ILE A 24 -14.85 -5.84 3.27
N LEU A 25 -15.23 -5.75 1.99
CA LEU A 25 -16.43 -6.43 1.48
C LEU A 25 -16.32 -7.96 1.64
N ILE A 26 -15.18 -8.55 1.26
CA ILE A 26 -14.94 -10.00 1.42
C ILE A 26 -15.01 -10.41 2.89
N LEU A 27 -14.51 -9.59 3.81
CA LEU A 27 -14.62 -9.87 5.25
C LEU A 27 -16.08 -9.90 5.69
N VAL A 28 -16.90 -8.94 5.26
CA VAL A 28 -18.33 -8.87 5.57
C VAL A 28 -19.08 -10.07 4.97
N GLU A 29 -18.82 -10.42 3.70
CA GLU A 29 -19.44 -11.58 3.05
C GLU A 29 -19.06 -12.89 3.76
N ASN A 30 -17.80 -13.06 4.15
CA ASN A 30 -17.36 -14.23 4.89
C ASN A 30 -18.00 -14.33 6.28
N LEU A 31 -18.31 -13.21 6.92
CA LEU A 31 -19.09 -13.19 8.17
C LEU A 31 -20.52 -13.66 7.93
N GLU A 32 -21.20 -13.10 6.94
CA GLU A 32 -22.57 -13.47 6.58
C GLU A 32 -22.67 -14.95 6.18
N ALA A 33 -21.64 -15.49 5.56
CA ALA A 33 -21.53 -16.91 5.19
C ALA A 33 -21.19 -17.84 6.37
N GLY A 34 -20.96 -17.32 7.58
CA GLY A 34 -20.60 -18.11 8.76
C GLY A 34 -19.20 -18.75 8.68
N ALA A 35 -18.30 -18.21 7.85
CA ALA A 35 -16.93 -18.70 7.71
C ALA A 35 -16.02 -18.29 8.89
N TYR A 36 -16.51 -17.42 9.78
CA TYR A 36 -15.87 -17.04 11.03
C TYR A 36 -16.43 -17.82 12.21
N ASP A 37 -15.55 -18.33 13.08
CA ASP A 37 -15.98 -18.98 14.32
C ASP A 37 -16.52 -17.93 15.31
N VAL A 38 -17.80 -18.07 15.66
CA VAL A 38 -18.57 -17.17 16.54
C VAL A 38 -17.90 -17.00 17.91
N ASN A 39 -17.06 -17.95 18.32
CA ASN A 39 -16.42 -17.95 19.64
C ASN A 39 -15.05 -17.26 19.68
N GLN A 40 -14.44 -16.87 18.55
CA GLN A 40 -13.04 -16.40 18.52
C GLN A 40 -12.77 -15.06 17.83
N ASP A 41 -13.64 -14.54 16.95
CA ASP A 41 -13.26 -13.39 16.11
C ASP A 41 -14.20 -12.16 16.22
N SER A 42 -13.63 -11.04 16.69
CA SER A 42 -14.18 -9.71 16.41
C SER A 42 -13.75 -9.29 15.02
N ILE A 43 -14.64 -9.40 14.03
CA ILE A 43 -14.41 -8.92 12.66
C ILE A 43 -14.04 -7.42 12.60
N GLY A 44 -14.37 -6.66 13.65
CA GLY A 44 -13.95 -5.27 13.80
C GLY A 44 -12.43 -5.10 13.82
N LEU A 45 -11.66 -6.08 14.31
CA LEU A 45 -10.20 -6.05 14.32
C LEU A 45 -9.59 -6.12 12.91
N PRO A 46 -9.87 -7.14 12.06
CA PRO A 46 -9.34 -7.19 10.70
C PRO A 46 -9.78 -6.01 9.84
N ILE A 47 -11.03 -5.53 10.00
CA ILE A 47 -11.51 -4.32 9.30
C ILE A 47 -10.73 -3.09 9.77
N GLY A 48 -10.59 -2.89 11.09
CA GLY A 48 -9.86 -1.78 11.68
C GLY A 48 -8.40 -1.74 11.24
N VAL A 49 -7.71 -2.89 11.27
CA VAL A 49 -6.33 -3.02 10.79
C VAL A 49 -6.24 -2.69 9.30
N THR A 50 -7.19 -3.15 8.47
CA THR A 50 -7.23 -2.83 7.03
C THR A 50 -7.36 -1.32 6.79
N LEU A 51 -8.19 -0.63 7.57
CA LEU A 51 -8.34 0.84 7.48
C LEU A 51 -7.08 1.58 7.92
N VAL A 52 -6.44 1.16 9.02
CA VAL A 52 -5.19 1.77 9.50
C VAL A 52 -4.07 1.59 8.47
N ILE A 53 -3.98 0.42 7.84
CA ILE A 53 -2.98 0.15 6.81
C ILE A 53 -3.26 0.97 5.55
N PHE A 54 -4.52 1.04 5.12
CA PHE A 54 -4.93 1.90 4.01
C PHE A 54 -4.52 3.36 4.24
N LEU A 55 -4.83 3.90 5.43
CA LEU A 55 -4.49 5.26 5.79
C LEU A 55 -2.97 5.47 5.84
N THR A 56 -2.24 4.55 6.48
CA THR A 56 -0.78 4.62 6.61
C THR A 56 -0.11 4.63 5.24
N LEU A 57 -0.46 3.67 4.38
CA LEU A 57 0.10 3.55 3.02
C LEU A 57 -0.29 4.73 2.11
N THR A 58 -1.47 5.29 2.30
CA THR A 58 -1.90 6.49 1.56
C THR A 58 -1.10 7.72 2.01
N LEU A 59 -0.94 7.92 3.32
CA LEU A 59 -0.17 9.03 3.87
C LEU A 59 1.31 8.94 3.49
N THR A 60 1.91 7.74 3.55
CA THR A 60 3.30 7.54 3.14
C THR A 60 3.49 7.80 1.64
N HIS A 61 2.53 7.41 0.79
CA HIS A 61 2.54 7.74 -0.63
C HIS A 61 2.48 9.25 -0.90
N LEU A 62 1.55 9.95 -0.25
CA LEU A 62 1.44 11.40 -0.35
C LEU A 62 2.72 12.10 0.12
N LEU A 63 3.31 11.61 1.21
CA LEU A 63 4.59 12.10 1.71
C LEU A 63 5.70 11.87 0.67
N GLN A 64 5.78 10.68 0.04
CA GLN A 64 6.76 10.42 -1.01
C GLN A 64 6.58 11.40 -2.19
N ILE A 65 5.36 11.61 -2.68
CA ILE A 65 5.09 12.58 -3.76
C ILE A 65 5.54 13.99 -3.34
N PHE A 66 5.20 14.42 -2.12
CA PHE A 66 5.60 15.72 -1.60
C PHE A 66 7.12 15.87 -1.53
N LEU A 67 7.83 14.84 -1.04
CA LEU A 67 9.29 14.83 -0.97
C LEU A 67 9.92 14.93 -2.37
N LEU A 68 9.33 14.26 -3.36
CA LEU A 68 9.81 14.29 -4.75
C LEU A 68 9.59 15.65 -5.41
N CYS A 69 8.42 16.28 -5.20
CA CYS A 69 8.13 17.62 -5.74
C CYS A 69 9.04 18.70 -5.15
N ARG A 70 9.52 18.53 -3.92
CA ARG A 70 10.37 19.52 -3.21
C ARG A 70 11.86 19.38 -3.51
N GLY A 71 12.26 18.52 -4.46
CA GLY A 71 13.65 18.14 -4.75
C GLY A 71 14.61 19.25 -5.24
N HIS A 72 14.19 20.52 -5.32
CA HIS A 72 15.06 21.65 -5.70
C HIS A 72 15.80 22.28 -4.50
N ALA A 73 16.35 21.45 -3.61
CA ALA A 73 17.12 21.92 -2.45
C ALA A 73 18.62 21.65 -2.63
N ASN A 74 19.47 22.42 -1.93
CA ASN A 74 20.93 22.23 -1.93
C ASN A 74 21.33 20.77 -1.66
N PHE A 75 22.53 20.36 -2.10
CA PHE A 75 23.02 18.97 -2.13
C PHE A 75 22.69 18.12 -0.88
N PHE A 76 22.93 18.66 0.32
CA PHE A 76 22.66 17.94 1.58
C PHE A 76 21.16 17.69 1.82
N ALA A 77 20.33 18.68 1.56
CA ALA A 77 18.87 18.54 1.67
C ALA A 77 18.34 17.57 0.60
N GLY A 78 18.87 17.61 -0.63
CA GLY A 78 18.53 16.64 -1.67
C GLY A 78 18.87 15.19 -1.28
N LEU A 79 20.04 14.97 -0.67
CA LEU A 79 20.46 13.64 -0.19
C LEU A 79 19.55 13.13 0.93
N LEU A 80 19.25 13.96 1.93
CA LEU A 80 18.38 13.61 3.04
C LEU A 80 16.98 13.19 2.54
N MET A 81 16.42 13.94 1.59
CA MET A 81 15.11 13.65 1.00
C MET A 81 15.10 12.32 0.25
N LYS A 82 16.18 11.96 -0.46
CA LYS A 82 16.34 10.66 -1.12
C LYS A 82 16.38 9.51 -0.10
N ILE A 83 17.16 9.66 0.97
CA ILE A 83 17.24 8.65 2.05
C ILE A 83 15.86 8.47 2.71
N SER A 84 15.18 9.56 3.07
CA SER A 84 13.84 9.50 3.66
C SER A 84 12.83 8.83 2.72
N SER A 85 12.86 9.16 1.43
CA SER A 85 11.98 8.54 0.43
C SER A 85 12.23 7.03 0.29
N CYS A 86 13.49 6.60 0.31
CA CYS A 86 13.87 5.18 0.29
C CYS A 86 13.42 4.43 1.55
N LEU A 87 13.56 5.05 2.72
CA LEU A 87 13.09 4.48 3.98
C LEU A 87 11.57 4.30 3.97
N ILE A 88 10.83 5.32 3.54
CA ILE A 88 9.37 5.25 3.39
C ILE A 88 8.97 4.15 2.40
N ALA A 89 9.70 4.02 1.28
CA ALA A 89 9.45 2.99 0.29
C ALA A 89 9.60 1.58 0.90
N THR A 90 10.67 1.39 1.65
CA THR A 90 11.00 0.11 2.30
C THR A 90 9.95 -0.27 3.33
N VAL A 91 9.59 0.67 4.22
CA VAL A 91 8.55 0.43 5.24
C VAL A 91 7.21 0.10 4.59
N SER A 92 6.82 0.83 3.54
CA SER A 92 5.57 0.58 2.83
C SER A 92 5.55 -0.80 2.16
N LEU A 93 6.68 -1.23 1.57
CA LEU A 93 6.81 -2.57 0.99
C LEU A 93 6.69 -3.66 2.05
N VAL A 94 7.32 -3.49 3.21
CA VAL A 94 7.23 -4.46 4.32
C VAL A 94 5.80 -4.61 4.79
N ILE A 95 5.06 -3.51 4.95
CA ILE A 95 3.64 -3.54 5.31
C ILE A 95 2.82 -4.32 4.27
N LEU A 96 3.06 -4.08 2.98
CA LEU A 96 2.36 -4.79 1.90
C LEU A 96 2.65 -6.30 1.93
N VAL A 97 3.92 -6.70 2.08
CA VAL A 97 4.32 -8.11 2.14
C VAL A 97 3.72 -8.80 3.38
N ASP A 98 3.78 -8.15 4.53
CA ASP A 98 3.17 -8.65 5.77
C ASP A 98 1.66 -8.89 5.60
N ARG A 99 0.96 -7.99 4.88
CA ARG A 99 -0.46 -8.20 4.57
C ARG A 99 -0.75 -9.32 3.61
N ILE A 100 0.10 -9.55 2.61
CA ILE A 100 -0.02 -10.72 1.73
C ILE A 100 0.07 -12.00 2.57
N VAL A 101 1.07 -12.10 3.46
CA VAL A 101 1.26 -13.28 4.32
C VAL A 101 0.08 -13.46 5.26
N TYR A 102 -0.36 -12.40 5.95
CA TYR A 102 -1.48 -12.45 6.89
C TYR A 102 -2.77 -12.99 6.24
N TRP A 103 -3.07 -12.54 5.01
CA TRP A 103 -4.28 -12.95 4.30
C TRP A 103 -4.13 -14.25 3.49
N SER A 104 -2.97 -14.90 3.51
CA SER A 104 -2.73 -16.15 2.75
C SER A 104 -3.46 -17.38 3.33
N ILE A 105 -4.24 -17.19 4.38
CA ILE A 105 -5.11 -18.21 4.99
C ILE A 105 -6.26 -18.55 4.01
N PRO A 106 -6.70 -19.83 3.92
CA PRO A 106 -7.56 -20.31 2.82
C PRO A 106 -8.83 -19.50 2.55
N ASN A 107 -9.47 -18.97 3.59
CA ASN A 107 -10.74 -18.24 3.47
C ASN A 107 -10.57 -16.78 3.01
N HIS A 108 -9.33 -16.28 2.91
CA HIS A 108 -9.02 -14.87 2.58
C HIS A 108 -7.99 -14.74 1.45
N ALA A 109 -7.68 -15.82 0.73
CA ALA A 109 -6.66 -15.83 -0.31
C ALA A 109 -6.88 -14.76 -1.40
N ILE A 110 -8.14 -14.40 -1.70
CA ILE A 110 -8.47 -13.31 -2.63
C ILE A 110 -7.92 -11.97 -2.12
N ILE A 111 -8.04 -11.69 -0.82
CA ILE A 111 -7.49 -10.47 -0.20
C ILE A 111 -5.96 -10.45 -0.34
N ALA A 112 -5.29 -11.60 -0.13
CA ALA A 112 -3.84 -11.70 -0.34
C ALA A 112 -3.43 -11.43 -1.79
N ILE A 113 -4.19 -11.95 -2.78
CA ILE A 113 -3.94 -11.69 -4.21
C ILE A 113 -4.08 -10.19 -4.51
N LEU A 114 -5.11 -9.52 -3.98
CA LEU A 114 -5.30 -8.07 -4.16
C LEU A 114 -4.13 -7.26 -3.57
N TYR A 115 -3.66 -7.63 -2.36
CA TYR A 115 -2.43 -7.04 -1.80
C TYR A 115 -1.19 -7.34 -2.66
N GLY A 116 -1.10 -8.52 -3.27
CA GLY A 116 -0.06 -8.86 -4.23
C GLY A 116 -0.05 -7.96 -5.47
N VAL A 117 -1.22 -7.75 -6.07
CA VAL A 117 -1.39 -6.80 -7.18
C VAL A 117 -0.98 -5.38 -6.76
N THR A 118 -1.43 -4.94 -5.59
CA THR A 118 -1.06 -3.62 -5.03
C THR A 118 0.45 -3.50 -4.76
N ALA A 119 1.10 -4.56 -4.31
CA ALA A 119 2.55 -4.58 -4.14
C ALA A 119 3.30 -4.46 -5.48
N VAL A 120 2.81 -5.12 -6.53
CA VAL A 120 3.38 -5.00 -7.87
C VAL A 120 3.24 -3.57 -8.40
N THR A 121 2.07 -2.95 -8.26
CA THR A 121 1.88 -1.55 -8.71
C THR A 121 2.71 -0.57 -7.90
N PHE A 122 2.88 -0.82 -6.59
CA PHE A 122 3.78 -0.06 -5.72
C PHE A 122 5.24 -0.16 -6.20
N VAL A 123 5.75 -1.37 -6.43
CA VAL A 123 7.12 -1.58 -6.91
C VAL A 123 7.34 -0.91 -8.27
N ALA A 124 6.36 -0.99 -9.17
CA ALA A 124 6.40 -0.27 -10.45
C ALA A 124 6.52 1.26 -10.26
N PHE A 125 5.75 1.83 -9.32
CA PHE A 125 5.86 3.25 -8.96
C PHE A 125 7.25 3.59 -8.38
N GLN A 126 7.79 2.77 -7.49
CA GLN A 126 9.13 3.00 -6.91
C GLN A 126 10.24 2.93 -7.96
N MET A 127 10.20 1.95 -8.87
CA MET A 127 11.18 1.83 -9.96
C MET A 127 11.22 3.10 -10.83
N GLN A 128 10.06 3.66 -11.17
CA GLN A 128 10.00 4.90 -11.94
C GLN A 128 10.49 6.11 -11.15
N THR A 129 10.17 6.15 -9.86
CA THR A 129 10.62 7.21 -8.95
C THR A 129 12.14 7.24 -8.86
N PHE A 130 12.77 6.09 -8.62
CA PHE A 130 14.23 6.00 -8.53
C PHE A 130 14.92 6.21 -9.89
N ALA A 131 14.29 5.83 -11.00
CA ALA A 131 14.81 6.12 -12.33
C ALA A 131 14.90 7.64 -12.62
N GLN A 132 14.02 8.44 -12.02
CA GLN A 132 14.04 9.91 -12.13
C GLN A 132 15.05 10.60 -11.22
N TRP A 133 15.75 9.86 -10.35
CA TRP A 133 16.77 10.43 -9.47
C TRP A 133 18.15 10.57 -10.11
N LYS A 134 18.30 10.08 -11.36
CA LYS A 134 19.44 10.33 -12.26
C LYS A 134 19.47 11.78 -12.71
#